data_AF-A0A0R3M365-F1
#
_entry.id   AF-A0A0R3M365-F1
#
_cell.length_a   1.000
_cell.length_b   1.000
_cell.length_c   1.000
_cell.angle_alpha   90.00
_cell.angle_beta   90.00
_cell.angle_gamma   90.00
#
_symmetry.space_group_name_H-M   'P 1'
#
loop_
_entity.id
_entity.type
_entity.pdbx_description
1 polymer ?
#
loop_
_entity_poly.entity_id
_entity_poly.type
_entity_poly.pdbx_seq_one_letter_code
_entity_poly.pdbx_strand_id
1 'polypeptide(L)'
;MLKLRSIGLSDFAVVEGRQRIGWIRLATERMPCLWLWNVTVHLPGELPMGSAPDINTAKSEFREAWKALKVRTPPDQLAAAYRAMNIRGDG
;
A
#
# COMPACT_ATOMS: atom_id res chain seq x y z
N MET A 1 4.17 -12.58 1.61
CA MET A 1 5.26 -11.83 0.95
C MET A 1 4.62 -10.72 0.13
N LEU A 2 5.15 -9.49 0.23
CA LEU A 2 4.67 -8.35 -0.56
C LEU A 2 5.12 -8.50 -2.00
N LYS A 3 4.22 -8.25 -2.95
CA LYS A 3 4.51 -8.20 -4.38
C LYS A 3 4.06 -6.85 -4.92
N LEU A 4 4.79 -6.33 -5.91
CA LEU A 4 4.35 -5.17 -6.68
C LEU A 4 3.76 -5.67 -7.99
N ARG A 5 2.55 -5.20 -8.29
CA ARG A 5 1.90 -5.38 -9.58
C ARG A 5 1.91 -4.04 -10.29
N SER A 6 2.58 -3.96 -11.44
CA SER A 6 2.49 -2.76 -12.28
C SER A 6 1.04 -2.57 -12.73
N ILE A 7 0.56 -1.34 -12.58
CA ILE A 7 -0.75 -0.87 -13.07
C ILE A 7 -0.59 0.33 -14.02
N GLY A 8 0.65 0.76 -14.24
CA GLY A 8 1.07 1.81 -15.18
C GLY A 8 2.59 1.93 -15.23
N LEU A 9 3.07 2.86 -16.05
CA LEU A 9 4.50 3.03 -16.39
C LEU A 9 5.37 3.38 -15.17
N SER A 10 4.80 4.01 -14.15
CA SER A 10 5.45 4.30 -12.86
C SER A 10 4.44 4.27 -11.72
N ASP A 11 3.46 3.37 -11.84
CA ASP A 11 2.39 3.19 -10.86
C ASP A 11 2.24 1.69 -10.55
N PHE A 12 2.29 1.36 -9.27
CA PHE A 12 2.34 -0.01 -8.79
C PHE A 12 1.30 -0.22 -7.69
N ALA A 13 0.46 -1.24 -7.85
CA ALA A 13 -0.32 -1.77 -6.75
C ALA A 13 0.57 -2.66 -5.86
N VAL A 14 0.53 -2.44 -4.55
CA VAL A 14 1.17 -3.32 -3.58
C VAL A 14 0.17 -4.37 -3.14
N VAL A 15 0.55 -5.64 -3.29
CA VAL A 15 -0.32 -6.78 -2.94
C VAL A 15 0.36 -7.69 -1.92
N GLU A 16 -0.41 -8.15 -0.93
CA GLU A 16 -0.03 -9.21 -0.02
C GLU A 16 -0.95 -10.42 -0.26
N GLY A 17 -0.39 -11.51 -0.80
CA GLY A 17 -1.20 -12.63 -1.26
C GLY A 17 -2.04 -12.25 -2.49
N ARG A 18 -3.37 -12.26 -2.36
CA ARG A 18 -4.33 -11.82 -3.40
C ARG A 18 -4.90 -10.43 -3.15
N GLN A 19 -4.60 -9.83 -1.99
CA GLN A 19 -5.20 -8.58 -1.57
C GLN A 19 -4.33 -7.39 -1.97
N ARG A 20 -4.93 -6.38 -2.62
CA ARG A 20 -4.31 -5.06 -2.76
C ARG A 20 -4.36 -4.38 -1.40
N ILE A 21 -3.20 -3.94 -0.93
CA ILE A 21 -3.03 -3.29 0.38
C ILE A 21 -2.55 -1.83 0.25
N GLY A 22 -2.18 -1.39 -0.94
CA GLY A 22 -1.75 -0.01 -1.17
C GLY A 22 -1.28 0.23 -2.60
N TRP A 23 -0.60 1.35 -2.80
CA TRP A 23 0.07 1.68 -4.04
C TRP A 23 1.36 2.48 -3.83
N ILE A 24 2.22 2.43 -4.84
CA ILE A 24 3.45 3.21 -4.95
C ILE A 24 3.50 3.81 -6.35
N ARG A 25 3.62 5.13 -6.47
CA ARG A 25 3.63 5.84 -7.75
C ARG A 25 4.72 6.91 -7.81
N LEU A 26 5.23 7.16 -9.00
CA LEU A 26 6.10 8.32 -9.25
C LEU A 26 5.25 9.58 -9.44
N ALA A 27 5.52 10.62 -8.66
CA ALA A 27 4.98 11.96 -8.85
C ALA A 27 5.96 12.78 -9.70
N THR A 28 5.75 12.75 -11.02
CA THR A 28 6.55 13.49 -12.00
C THR A 28 6.28 14.99 -12.01
N GLU A 29 5.18 15.41 -11.37
CA GLU A 29 4.83 16.82 -11.15
C GLU A 29 5.73 17.52 -10.11
N ARG A 30 6.52 16.77 -9.32
CA ARG A 30 7.45 17.32 -8.33
C ARG A 30 8.88 17.34 -8.87
N MET A 31 9.66 18.35 -8.45
CA MET A 31 11.09 18.46 -8.74
C MET A 31 11.90 18.60 -7.43
N PRO A 32 12.77 17.63 -7.10
CA PRO A 32 12.97 16.36 -7.81
C PRO A 32 11.72 15.47 -7.77
N CYS A 33 11.59 14.57 -8.74
CA CYS A 33 10.49 13.61 -8.74
C CYS A 33 10.55 12.73 -7.49
N LEU A 34 9.38 12.48 -6.89
CA LEU A 34 9.26 11.68 -5.66
C LEU A 34 8.37 10.48 -5.89
N TRP A 35 8.72 9.36 -5.26
CA TRP A 35 7.88 8.18 -5.17
C TRP A 35 6.93 8.32 -4.00
N LEU A 36 5.64 8.52 -4.29
CA LEU A 36 4.59 8.55 -3.28
C LEU A 36 4.10 7.14 -3.01
N TRP A 37 3.79 6.84 -1.76
CA TRP A 37 3.23 5.55 -1.36
C TRP A 37 2.13 5.75 -0.33
N ASN A 38 1.11 4.88 -0.34
CA ASN A 38 0.15 4.80 0.75
C ASN A 38 -0.46 3.42 0.90
N VAL A 39 -0.87 3.12 2.13
CA VAL A 39 -1.66 1.94 2.46
C VAL A 39 -3.14 2.29 2.26
N THR A 40 -3.89 1.41 1.61
CA THR A 40 -5.31 1.63 1.25
C THR A 40 -6.21 0.49 1.73
N VAL A 41 -5.96 -0.03 2.93
CA VAL A 41 -6.82 -1.08 3.51
C VAL A 41 -8.02 -0.47 4.23
N HIS A 42 -9.17 -1.14 4.24
CA HIS A 42 -10.35 -0.73 5.00
C HIS A 42 -10.16 -0.99 6.51
N LEU A 43 -9.23 -0.26 7.14
CA LEU A 43 -9.05 -0.25 8.59
C LEU A 43 -9.53 1.09 9.16
N PRO A 44 -10.11 1.09 10.39
CA PRO A 44 -10.46 2.32 11.07
C PRO A 44 -9.18 3.08 11.49
N GLY A 45 -9.10 4.35 11.12
CA GLY A 45 -8.00 5.25 11.50
C GLY A 45 -7.22 5.81 10.31
N GLU A 46 -6.20 6.61 10.62
CA GLU A 46 -5.30 7.18 9.60
C GLU A 46 -4.35 6.10 9.06
N LEU A 47 -4.39 5.89 7.75
CA LEU A 47 -3.54 4.92 7.08
C LEU A 47 -2.20 5.55 6.74
N PRO A 48 -1.09 4.82 6.95
CA PRO A 48 0.23 5.36 6.70
C PRO A 48 0.42 5.65 5.20
N MET A 49 1.02 6.82 4.96
CA MET A 49 1.42 7.30 3.64
C MET A 49 2.77 7.99 3.75
N GLY A 50 3.48 8.10 2.64
CA GLY A 50 4.78 8.76 2.62
C GLY A 50 5.28 9.04 1.22
N SER A 51 6.48 9.61 1.17
CA SER A 51 7.18 9.95 -0.06
C SER A 51 8.66 9.61 0.08
N ALA A 52 9.25 9.04 -0.96
CA ALA A 52 10.65 8.65 -0.99
C ALA A 52 11.33 9.15 -2.27
N PRO A 53 12.67 9.34 -2.27
CA PRO A 53 13.41 9.79 -3.43
C PRO A 53 13.52 8.73 -4.55
N ASP A 54 13.43 7.45 -4.19
CA ASP A 54 13.56 6.33 -5.13
C ASP A 54 12.61 5.18 -4.78
N ILE A 55 12.41 4.29 -5.75
CA ILE A 55 11.44 3.19 -5.64
C ILE A 55 11.85 2.16 -4.58
N ASN A 56 13.14 1.96 -4.30
CA ASN A 56 13.58 0.96 -3.33
C ASN A 56 13.38 1.45 -1.90
N THR A 57 13.63 2.75 -1.67
CA THR A 57 13.28 3.43 -0.42
C THR A 57 11.77 3.40 -0.21
N ALA A 58 10.96 3.75 -1.22
CA ALA A 58 9.49 3.69 -1.13
C ALA A 58 8.98 2.27 -0.76
N LYS A 59 9.54 1.23 -1.39
CA LYS A 59 9.19 -0.17 -1.08
C LYS A 59 9.55 -0.55 0.35
N SER A 60 10.71 -0.11 0.82
CA SER A 60 11.20 -0.40 2.16
C SER A 60 10.35 0.29 3.22
N GLU A 61 10.11 1.59 3.07
CA GLU A 61 9.24 2.36 3.95
C GLU A 61 7.82 1.81 3.98
N PHE A 62 7.23 1.53 2.81
CA PHE A 62 5.92 0.90 2.72
C PHE A 62 5.87 -0.41 3.51
N ARG A 63 6.89 -1.26 3.36
CA ARG A 63 6.96 -2.56 4.04
C ARG A 63 7.02 -2.38 5.56
N GLU A 64 7.84 -1.46 6.04
CA GLU A 64 7.99 -1.20 7.47
C GLU A 64 6.70 -0.59 8.05
N ALA A 65 6.10 0.39 7.36
CA ALA A 65 4.81 0.96 7.73
C ALA A 65 3.70 -0.09 7.75
N TRP A 66 3.67 -0.99 6.77
CA TRP A 66 2.73 -2.11 6.71
C TRP A 66 2.93 -3.09 7.87
N LYS A 67 4.17 -3.45 8.21
CA LYS A 67 4.46 -4.29 9.38
C LYS A 67 4.02 -3.61 10.67
N ALA A 68 4.35 -2.33 10.85
CA ALA A 68 3.95 -1.57 12.02
C ALA A 68 2.42 -1.57 12.13
N LEU A 69 1.69 -1.29 11.03
CA LEU A 69 0.23 -1.33 11.00
C LEU A 69 -0.32 -2.70 11.42
N LYS A 70 0.25 -3.81 10.94
CA LYS A 70 -0.17 -5.15 11.36
C LYS A 70 0.09 -5.46 12.83
N VAL A 71 1.08 -4.84 13.47
CA VAL A 71 1.35 -5.02 14.91
C VAL A 71 0.32 -4.30 15.77
N ARG A 72 -0.14 -3.12 15.35
CA ARG A 72 -1.16 -2.32 16.05
C ARG A 72 -2.59 -2.77 15.75
N THR A 73 -2.82 -3.45 14.63
CA THR A 73 -4.14 -3.92 14.23
C THR A 73 -4.34 -5.38 14.67
N PRO A 74 -5.41 -5.70 15.43
CA PRO A 74 -5.70 -7.09 15.78
C PRO A 74 -6.01 -7.92 14.52
N PRO A 75 -5.61 -9.20 14.50
CA PRO A 75 -5.70 -10.05 13.31
C PRO A 75 -7.13 -10.20 12.77
N ASP A 76 -8.15 -10.20 13.63
CA ASP A 76 -9.56 -10.23 13.23
C ASP A 76 -10.00 -8.99 12.44
N GLN A 77 -9.54 -7.79 12.84
CA GLN A 77 -9.85 -6.57 12.10
C GLN A 77 -9.12 -6.54 10.76
N LEU A 78 -7.88 -7.04 10.70
CA LEU A 78 -7.14 -7.17 9.46
C LEU A 78 -7.81 -8.16 8.49
N ALA A 79 -8.28 -9.30 9.01
CA ALA A 79 -9.04 -10.28 8.23
C ALA A 79 -10.38 -9.70 7.73
N ALA A 80 -11.09 -8.93 8.56
CA ALA A 80 -12.31 -8.23 8.16
C ALA A 80 -12.05 -7.17 7.07
N ALA A 81 -10.98 -6.38 7.20
CA ALA A 81 -10.57 -5.41 6.20
C ALA A 81 -10.24 -6.05 4.84
N TYR A 82 -9.57 -7.21 4.87
CA TYR A 82 -9.30 -8.00 3.67
C TYR A 82 -10.59 -8.54 3.04
N ARG A 83 -11.54 -9.05 3.83
CA ARG A 83 -12.86 -9.48 3.31
C ARG A 83 -13.62 -8.33 2.67
N ALA A 84 -13.66 -7.16 3.33
CA ALA A 84 -14.36 -5.98 2.83
C ALA A 84 -13.85 -5.48 1.46
N MET A 85 -12.55 -5.63 1.19
CA MET A 85 -12.00 -5.27 -0.13
C MET A 85 -12.28 -6.29 -1.24
N ASN A 86 -12.46 -7.57 -0.90
CA ASN A 86 -12.83 -8.60 -1.90
C ASN A 86 -14.30 -8.50 -2.34
N ILE A 87 -15.18 -7.95 -1.50
CA ILE A 87 -16.61 -7.79 -1.81
C ILE A 87 -16.86 -6.72 -2.91
N ARG A 88 -15.94 -5.78 -3.12
CA ARG A 88 -16.03 -4.77 -4.20
C ARG A 88 -15.55 -5.26 -5.57
N GLY A 89 -15.17 -6.53 -5.71
CA GLY A 89 -14.74 -7.13 -6.98
C GLY A 89 -15.85 -7.78 -7.81
N ASP A 90 -17.10 -7.77 -7.33
CA ASP A 90 -18.26 -8.45 -7.95
C ASP A 90 -19.33 -7.42 -8.37
N GLY A 91 -18.94 -6.43 -9.18
CA GLY A 91 -19.83 -5.43 -9.78
C GLY A 91 -19.47 -5.15 -11.22
#